data_AF-A0A8C4PLT2-F1
#
_entry.id   AF-A0A8C4PLT2-F1
#
_cell.length_a   1.000
_cell.length_b   1.000
_cell.length_c   1.000
_cell.angle_alpha   90.00
_cell.angle_beta   90.00
_cell.angle_gamma   90.00
#
_symmetry.space_group_name_H-M   'P 1'
#
loop_
_entity.id
_entity.type
_entity.pdbx_description
1 polymer ?
#
loop_
_entity_poly.entity_id
_entity_poly.type
_entity_poly.pdbx_seq_one_letter_code
_entity_poly.pdbx_strand_id
1 'polypeptide(L)'
;MGEAGAATGSLAGGVAAAGSPMPEADPEAEAAKLLPFLAPGARADLQTAAARHVLALTGSGPGRTLLAGQEALLRALVELAAAPAPAPARDAARALVNLAADPGLHEPLLAAEPRLPARLLGRALDPQWPWAEEAAAVLANLSREPAPCAALMAALAAAEPEESGLERLVRALCTPGYNGHAPLHYLGPVLSNLSQRPAARAFLLDPNRCVVQRLLPLTQYPDSSVRRGGVVGTLRNCCFEHRHHEWLLGPEVDVLPHLLLPLAGPEDFSEEEMERLPVDLQYLLPDKQREPDPDIRKMLIEAIMLLTATAPGRQQVRDQGAYLILRELHTWEPEPDVRATCEKLIQVLIGDEPERGMENLLEVQVPEDVEEQLQQLDRQEQEQCVREQQERELSPEPQAEGAATT
;
A
#
# COMPACT_ATOMS: atom_id res chain seq x y z
N MET A 1 -63.72 54.88 51.12
CA MET A 1 -64.92 55.33 50.40
C MET A 1 -64.44 55.82 49.04
N GLY A 2 -64.80 55.28 47.89
CA GLY A 2 -65.69 54.20 47.51
C GLY A 2 -65.72 54.17 45.98
N GLU A 3 -65.94 52.97 45.43
CA GLU A 3 -66.54 52.70 44.10
C GLU A 3 -65.70 53.01 42.84
N ALA A 4 -65.77 52.27 41.73
CA ALA A 4 -66.44 51.03 41.35
C ALA A 4 -65.69 50.45 40.13
N GLY A 5 -65.86 49.15 39.87
CA GLY A 5 -65.21 48.43 38.77
C GLY A 5 -65.78 48.77 37.39
N ALA A 6 -64.94 48.56 36.37
CA ALA A 6 -65.35 48.45 34.98
C ALA A 6 -64.52 47.35 34.30
N ALA A 7 -65.22 46.36 33.76
CA ALA A 7 -64.68 45.33 32.90
C ALA A 7 -64.54 45.87 31.46
N THR A 8 -63.42 45.57 30.81
CA THR A 8 -63.30 45.64 29.34
C THR A 8 -62.41 44.49 28.84
N GLY A 9 -62.94 43.76 27.87
CA GLY A 9 -62.36 42.55 27.31
C GLY A 9 -61.07 42.80 26.53
N SER A 10 -60.15 41.85 26.64
CA SER A 10 -58.93 41.78 25.84
C SER A 10 -59.23 41.04 24.53
N LEU A 11 -59.01 41.73 23.42
CA LEU A 11 -59.04 41.19 22.06
C LEU A 11 -57.86 40.24 21.86
N ALA A 12 -58.16 38.98 21.60
CA ALA A 12 -57.20 37.97 21.18
C ALA A 12 -56.65 38.32 19.78
N GLY A 13 -55.47 38.92 19.73
CA GLY A 13 -54.64 39.00 18.54
C GLY A 13 -53.86 37.69 18.39
N GLY A 14 -54.27 36.85 17.45
CA GLY A 14 -53.53 35.66 17.06
C GLY A 14 -52.22 36.03 16.40
N VAL A 15 -51.11 35.82 17.10
CA VAL A 15 -49.78 35.75 16.49
C VAL A 15 -49.58 34.28 16.11
N ALA A 16 -49.57 34.02 14.80
CA ALA A 16 -49.30 32.71 14.24
C ALA A 16 -47.96 32.18 14.77
N ALA A 17 -48.03 31.11 15.54
CA ALA A 17 -46.87 30.38 15.99
C ALA A 17 -46.22 29.65 14.81
N ALA A 18 -44.90 29.80 14.74
CA ALA A 18 -43.91 28.85 14.24
C ALA A 18 -44.33 27.96 13.05
N GLY A 19 -43.74 28.24 11.89
CA GLY A 19 -43.61 27.24 10.84
C GLY A 19 -43.06 25.96 11.44
N SER A 20 -43.80 24.87 11.29
CA SER A 20 -43.35 23.53 11.66
C SER A 20 -42.02 23.26 10.97
N PRO A 21 -41.01 22.70 11.66
CA PRO A 21 -39.85 22.18 10.96
C PRO A 21 -40.37 21.10 10.01
N MET A 22 -40.09 21.27 8.71
CA MET A 22 -40.22 20.15 7.76
C MET A 22 -39.48 18.96 8.38
N PRO A 23 -40.02 17.73 8.35
CA PRO A 23 -39.25 16.58 8.80
C PRO A 23 -37.97 16.54 7.99
N GLU A 24 -36.82 16.69 8.65
CA GLU A 24 -35.52 16.45 8.02
C GLU A 24 -35.59 15.04 7.42
N ALA A 25 -35.35 14.94 6.10
CA ALA A 25 -35.38 13.66 5.42
C ALA A 25 -34.34 12.75 6.07
N ASP A 26 -34.78 11.61 6.59
CA ASP A 26 -33.88 10.61 7.16
C ASP A 26 -32.91 10.14 6.06
N PRO A 27 -31.60 10.47 6.15
CA PRO A 27 -30.65 10.18 5.10
C PRO A 27 -30.50 8.68 4.86
N GLU A 28 -30.70 7.85 5.89
CA GLU A 28 -30.69 6.38 5.78
C GLU A 28 -31.87 5.89 4.96
N ALA A 29 -33.07 6.39 5.24
CA ALA A 29 -34.27 6.08 4.48
C ALA A 29 -34.15 6.54 3.01
N GLU A 30 -33.53 7.68 2.74
CA GLU A 30 -33.27 8.14 1.37
C GLU A 30 -32.26 7.24 0.63
N ALA A 31 -31.16 6.86 1.29
CA ALA A 31 -30.18 5.94 0.71
C ALA A 31 -30.81 4.58 0.38
N ALA A 32 -31.65 4.05 1.27
CA ALA A 32 -32.34 2.77 1.09
C ALA A 32 -33.22 2.75 -0.18
N LYS A 33 -33.73 3.90 -0.64
CA LYS A 33 -34.51 4.00 -1.89
C LYS A 33 -33.70 3.65 -3.14
N LEU A 34 -32.36 3.64 -3.07
CA LEU A 34 -31.51 3.24 -4.18
C LEU A 34 -31.52 1.72 -4.42
N LEU A 35 -31.87 0.92 -3.41
CA LEU A 35 -31.75 -0.54 -3.44
C LEU A 35 -32.49 -1.20 -4.62
N PRO A 36 -33.77 -0.87 -4.91
CA PRO A 36 -34.49 -1.49 -6.03
C PRO A 36 -33.86 -1.21 -7.39
N PHE A 37 -33.09 -0.12 -7.51
CA PHE A 37 -32.43 0.27 -8.76
C PHE A 37 -31.07 -0.39 -8.93
N LEU A 38 -30.44 -0.85 -7.84
CA LEU A 38 -29.17 -1.59 -7.88
C LEU A 38 -29.38 -3.10 -8.10
N ALA A 39 -30.56 -3.62 -7.74
CA ALA A 39 -30.87 -5.03 -7.78
C ALA A 39 -30.68 -5.69 -9.16
N PRO A 40 -30.32 -6.98 -9.22
CA PRO A 40 -30.28 -7.73 -10.47
C PRO A 40 -31.62 -7.66 -11.22
N GLY A 41 -31.57 -7.37 -12.53
CA GLY A 41 -32.76 -7.26 -13.38
C GLY A 41 -33.42 -5.87 -13.41
N ALA A 42 -32.89 -4.88 -12.67
CA ALA A 42 -33.26 -3.49 -12.85
C ALA A 42 -32.92 -3.00 -14.28
N ARG A 43 -33.65 -1.98 -14.76
CA ARG A 43 -33.35 -1.38 -16.07
C ARG A 43 -31.93 -0.80 -16.05
N ALA A 44 -31.16 -1.09 -17.10
CA ALA A 44 -29.73 -0.74 -17.16
C ALA A 44 -29.45 0.76 -17.02
N ASP A 45 -30.32 1.63 -17.52
CA ASP A 45 -30.22 3.09 -17.38
C ASP A 45 -30.40 3.54 -15.92
N LEU A 46 -31.41 3.00 -15.24
CA LEU A 46 -31.66 3.28 -13.82
C LEU A 46 -30.55 2.70 -12.93
N GLN A 47 -30.07 1.50 -13.23
CA GLN A 47 -28.97 0.88 -12.49
C GLN A 47 -27.66 1.65 -12.66
N THR A 48 -27.40 2.18 -13.86
CA THR A 48 -26.25 3.07 -14.11
C THR A 48 -26.37 4.36 -13.30
N ALA A 49 -27.55 5.00 -13.28
CA ALA A 49 -27.78 6.22 -12.51
C ALA A 49 -27.63 5.96 -10.99
N ALA A 50 -28.20 4.88 -10.48
CA ALA A 50 -28.10 4.50 -9.08
C ALA A 50 -26.66 4.19 -8.67
N ALA A 51 -25.91 3.40 -9.47
CA ALA A 51 -24.50 3.11 -9.22
C ALA A 51 -23.65 4.39 -9.20
N ARG A 52 -23.92 5.33 -10.12
CA ARG A 52 -23.24 6.63 -10.15
C ARG A 52 -23.55 7.48 -8.92
N HIS A 53 -24.79 7.46 -8.43
CA HIS A 53 -25.15 8.14 -7.18
C HIS A 53 -24.44 7.53 -5.97
N VAL A 54 -24.39 6.19 -5.86
CA VAL A 54 -23.62 5.52 -4.80
C VAL A 54 -22.13 5.89 -4.89
N LEU A 55 -21.54 5.86 -6.09
CA LEU A 55 -20.16 6.29 -6.30
C LEU A 55 -19.93 7.72 -5.81
N ALA A 56 -20.83 8.65 -6.11
CA ALA A 56 -20.73 10.03 -5.64
C ALA A 56 -20.77 10.13 -4.09
N LEU A 57 -21.64 9.35 -3.42
CA LEU A 57 -21.70 9.31 -1.95
C LEU A 57 -20.36 8.85 -1.35
N THR A 58 -19.74 7.82 -1.94
CA THR A 58 -18.49 7.22 -1.42
C THR A 58 -17.29 8.16 -1.49
N GLY A 59 -17.37 9.24 -2.28
CA GLY A 59 -16.35 10.27 -2.38
C GLY A 59 -16.20 11.13 -1.12
N SER A 60 -17.10 11.00 -0.14
CA SER A 60 -17.05 11.74 1.13
C SER A 60 -17.10 10.80 2.33
N GLY A 61 -16.45 11.19 3.44
CA GLY A 61 -16.52 10.45 4.71
C GLY A 61 -17.96 10.21 5.18
N PRO A 62 -18.81 11.26 5.29
CA PRO A 62 -20.21 11.10 5.70
C PRO A 62 -21.00 10.15 4.79
N GLY A 63 -20.78 10.18 3.47
CA GLY A 63 -21.46 9.27 2.55
C GLY A 63 -21.02 7.81 2.71
N ARG A 64 -19.74 7.55 3.03
CA ARG A 64 -19.28 6.20 3.40
C ARG A 64 -19.90 5.71 4.70
N THR A 65 -19.96 6.55 5.73
CA THR A 65 -20.61 6.23 7.01
C THR A 65 -22.09 5.91 6.82
N LEU A 66 -22.80 6.69 5.98
CA LEU A 66 -24.19 6.43 5.64
C LEU A 66 -24.39 5.05 5.01
N LEU A 67 -23.52 4.66 4.07
CA LEU A 67 -23.58 3.36 3.40
C LEU A 67 -23.17 2.20 4.32
N ALA A 68 -22.32 2.44 5.33
CA ALA A 68 -21.90 1.43 6.30
C ALA A 68 -23.09 0.82 7.06
N GLY A 69 -24.11 1.62 7.36
CA GLY A 69 -25.34 1.17 8.02
C GLY A 69 -26.33 0.42 7.11
N GLN A 70 -26.02 0.28 5.80
CA GLN A 70 -26.96 -0.19 4.79
C GLN A 70 -26.52 -1.53 4.18
N GLU A 71 -26.57 -2.61 4.97
CA GLU A 71 -26.09 -3.95 4.57
C GLU A 71 -26.62 -4.41 3.21
N ALA A 72 -27.92 -4.20 2.95
CA ALA A 72 -28.55 -4.60 1.68
C ALA A 72 -28.01 -3.81 0.47
N LEU A 73 -27.70 -2.52 0.64
CA LEU A 73 -27.07 -1.70 -0.41
C LEU A 73 -25.65 -2.15 -0.66
N LEU A 74 -24.88 -2.43 0.40
CA LEU A 74 -23.52 -2.95 0.26
C LEU A 74 -23.51 -4.28 -0.49
N ARG A 75 -24.40 -5.22 -0.14
CA ARG A 75 -24.55 -6.50 -0.85
C ARG A 75 -24.91 -6.29 -2.32
N ALA A 76 -25.89 -5.44 -2.62
CA ALA A 76 -26.28 -5.14 -3.99
C ALA A 76 -25.14 -4.50 -4.79
N LEU A 77 -24.35 -3.63 -4.16
CA LEU A 77 -23.17 -3.01 -4.78
C LEU A 77 -22.09 -4.05 -5.12
N VAL A 78 -21.81 -4.99 -4.20
CA VAL A 78 -20.86 -6.09 -4.43
C VAL A 78 -21.34 -7.00 -5.55
N GLU A 79 -22.63 -7.36 -5.57
CA GLU A 79 -23.19 -8.17 -6.64
C GLU A 79 -23.07 -7.47 -7.99
N LEU A 80 -23.35 -6.17 -8.04
CA LEU A 80 -23.26 -5.36 -9.24
C LEU A 80 -21.82 -5.21 -9.75
N ALA A 81 -20.87 -4.96 -8.86
CA ALA A 81 -19.45 -4.86 -9.21
C ALA A 81 -18.88 -6.17 -9.77
N ALA A 82 -19.50 -7.31 -9.43
CA ALA A 82 -19.13 -8.63 -9.94
C ALA A 82 -20.07 -9.14 -11.05
N ALA A 83 -21.01 -8.34 -11.54
CA ALA A 83 -21.97 -8.71 -12.57
C ALA A 83 -21.44 -8.38 -13.99
N PRO A 84 -21.77 -9.19 -15.01
CA PRO A 84 -21.37 -8.92 -16.39
C PRO A 84 -22.23 -7.79 -17.00
N ALA A 85 -21.79 -6.54 -16.89
CA ALA A 85 -22.36 -5.40 -17.64
C ALA A 85 -21.36 -4.22 -17.65
N PRO A 86 -21.17 -3.50 -18.77
CA PRO A 86 -20.03 -2.59 -18.90
C PRO A 86 -20.16 -1.28 -18.13
N ALA A 87 -21.35 -0.70 -17.93
CA ALA A 87 -21.46 0.63 -17.29
C ALA A 87 -21.72 0.58 -15.76
N PRO A 88 -22.74 -0.15 -15.26
CA PRO A 88 -23.02 -0.16 -13.81
C PRO A 88 -21.93 -0.84 -12.98
N ALA A 89 -21.32 -1.91 -13.51
CA ALA A 89 -20.30 -2.67 -12.78
C ALA A 89 -19.03 -1.84 -12.53
N ARG A 90 -18.67 -0.95 -13.46
CA ARG A 90 -17.53 -0.03 -13.29
C ARG A 90 -17.74 0.91 -12.12
N ASP A 91 -18.86 1.62 -12.11
CA ASP A 91 -19.14 2.64 -11.10
C ASP A 91 -19.32 1.95 -9.73
N ALA A 92 -19.89 0.75 -9.70
CA ALA A 92 -19.95 -0.10 -8.50
C ALA A 92 -18.56 -0.55 -8.01
N ALA A 93 -17.68 -1.01 -8.90
CA ALA A 93 -16.33 -1.43 -8.55
C ALA A 93 -15.52 -0.25 -7.96
N ARG A 94 -15.61 0.93 -8.56
CA ARG A 94 -14.98 2.15 -8.04
C ARG A 94 -15.56 2.60 -6.69
N ALA A 95 -16.87 2.47 -6.52
CA ALA A 95 -17.52 2.73 -5.24
C ALA A 95 -16.97 1.78 -4.15
N LEU A 96 -16.78 0.50 -4.47
CA LEU A 96 -16.13 -0.45 -3.55
C LEU A 96 -14.68 -0.09 -3.24
N VAL A 97 -13.90 0.41 -4.20
CA VAL A 97 -12.53 0.89 -3.94
C VAL A 97 -12.55 1.99 -2.87
N ASN A 98 -13.44 2.97 -3.02
CA ASN A 98 -13.58 4.06 -2.06
C ASN A 98 -14.05 3.58 -0.68
N LEU A 99 -14.98 2.62 -0.63
CA LEU A 99 -15.45 2.04 0.63
C LEU A 99 -14.35 1.23 1.32
N ALA A 100 -13.61 0.41 0.58
CA ALA A 100 -12.53 -0.39 1.12
C ALA A 100 -11.33 0.46 1.55
N ALA A 101 -11.15 1.66 1.00
CA ALA A 101 -10.12 2.60 1.46
C ALA A 101 -10.35 3.10 2.89
N ASP A 102 -11.56 2.91 3.45
CA ASP A 102 -11.92 3.28 4.81
C ASP A 102 -11.91 2.03 5.72
N PRO A 103 -10.96 1.91 6.67
CA PRO A 103 -10.87 0.74 7.56
C PRO A 103 -12.16 0.48 8.36
N GLY A 104 -12.91 1.54 8.70
CA GLY A 104 -14.18 1.41 9.42
C GLY A 104 -15.29 0.68 8.64
N LEU A 105 -15.11 0.49 7.33
CA LEU A 105 -16.08 -0.15 6.44
C LEU A 105 -15.75 -1.61 6.14
N HIS A 106 -14.59 -2.12 6.58
CA HIS A 106 -14.16 -3.49 6.26
C HIS A 106 -15.08 -4.54 6.90
N GLU A 107 -15.41 -4.37 8.18
CA GLU A 107 -16.36 -5.25 8.88
C GLU A 107 -17.77 -5.18 8.27
N PRO A 108 -18.39 -4.00 8.07
CA PRO A 108 -19.66 -3.89 7.35
C PRO A 108 -19.68 -4.55 5.96
N LEU A 109 -18.61 -4.39 5.16
CA LEU A 109 -18.50 -5.01 3.84
C LEU A 109 -18.45 -6.54 3.93
N LEU A 110 -17.69 -7.09 4.87
CA LEU A 110 -17.60 -8.53 5.09
C LEU A 110 -18.86 -9.12 5.72
N ALA A 111 -19.57 -8.36 6.56
CA ALA A 111 -20.87 -8.76 7.08
C ALA A 111 -21.91 -8.85 5.95
N ALA A 112 -21.92 -7.85 5.05
CA ALA A 112 -22.81 -7.84 3.89
C ALA A 112 -22.53 -8.97 2.90
N GLU A 113 -21.25 -9.27 2.62
CA GLU A 113 -20.82 -10.35 1.74
C GLU A 113 -19.55 -11.06 2.28
N PRO A 114 -19.70 -12.14 3.06
CA PRO A 114 -18.56 -12.86 3.65
C PRO A 114 -17.60 -13.47 2.63
N ARG A 115 -18.06 -13.76 1.40
CA ARG A 115 -17.22 -14.29 0.32
C ARG A 115 -16.60 -13.19 -0.54
N LEU A 116 -16.67 -11.93 -0.13
CA LEU A 116 -16.18 -10.78 -0.90
C LEU A 116 -14.71 -10.96 -1.35
N PRO A 117 -13.74 -11.35 -0.48
CA PRO A 117 -12.36 -11.57 -0.92
C PRO A 117 -12.23 -12.65 -2.00
N ALA A 118 -12.92 -13.78 -1.84
CA ALA A 118 -12.87 -14.88 -2.82
C ALA A 118 -13.50 -14.46 -4.17
N ARG A 119 -14.62 -13.73 -4.11
CA ARG A 119 -15.33 -13.24 -5.31
C ARG A 119 -14.47 -12.25 -6.08
N LEU A 120 -13.87 -11.28 -5.39
CA LEU A 120 -12.98 -10.30 -6.00
C LEU A 120 -11.68 -10.92 -6.49
N LEU A 121 -11.13 -11.91 -5.80
CA LEU A 121 -9.96 -12.66 -6.27
C LEU A 121 -10.24 -13.32 -7.62
N GLY A 122 -11.42 -13.93 -7.77
CA GLY A 122 -11.86 -14.49 -9.06
C GLY A 122 -11.94 -13.43 -10.18
N ARG A 123 -12.34 -12.20 -9.86
CA ARG A 123 -12.39 -11.08 -10.83
C ARG A 123 -11.03 -10.48 -11.14
N ALA A 124 -10.17 -10.33 -10.14
CA ALA A 124 -8.83 -9.77 -10.30
C ALA A 124 -7.94 -10.70 -11.15
N LEU A 125 -8.13 -12.02 -11.06
CA LEU A 125 -7.33 -13.01 -11.79
C LEU A 125 -7.98 -13.50 -13.10
N ASP A 126 -9.15 -13.00 -13.46
CA ASP A 126 -9.79 -13.27 -14.76
C ASP A 126 -9.16 -12.36 -15.83
N PRO A 127 -8.48 -12.92 -16.86
CA PRO A 127 -7.77 -12.14 -17.87
C PRO A 127 -8.69 -11.36 -18.82
N GLN A 128 -10.00 -11.62 -18.78
CA GLN A 128 -11.00 -10.92 -19.59
C GLN A 128 -11.85 -9.94 -18.77
N TRP A 129 -11.67 -9.90 -17.45
CA TRP A 129 -12.49 -9.04 -16.60
C TRP A 129 -12.08 -7.56 -16.76
N PRO A 130 -12.98 -6.66 -17.21
CA PRO A 130 -12.59 -5.28 -17.49
C PRO A 130 -12.23 -4.45 -16.26
N TRP A 131 -12.74 -4.84 -15.09
CA TRP A 131 -12.58 -4.11 -13.82
C TRP A 131 -11.67 -4.87 -12.86
N ALA A 132 -10.69 -5.61 -13.40
CA ALA A 132 -9.80 -6.44 -12.61
C ALA A 132 -8.83 -5.59 -11.77
N GLU A 133 -8.49 -4.39 -12.25
CA GLU A 133 -7.73 -3.39 -11.50
C GLU A 133 -8.48 -2.94 -10.24
N GLU A 134 -9.76 -2.55 -10.38
CA GLU A 134 -10.58 -2.16 -9.23
C GLU A 134 -10.77 -3.31 -8.25
N ALA A 135 -10.97 -4.55 -8.74
CA ALA A 135 -11.04 -5.72 -7.87
C ALA A 135 -9.73 -5.93 -7.08
N ALA A 136 -8.57 -5.79 -7.73
CA ALA A 136 -7.26 -5.85 -7.08
C ALA A 136 -7.06 -4.71 -6.07
N ALA A 137 -7.52 -3.49 -6.38
CA ALA A 137 -7.45 -2.34 -5.49
C ALA A 137 -8.30 -2.52 -4.22
N VAL A 138 -9.52 -3.06 -4.36
CA VAL A 138 -10.35 -3.42 -3.19
C VAL A 138 -9.65 -4.47 -2.33
N LEU A 139 -9.09 -5.52 -2.94
CA LEU A 139 -8.33 -6.53 -2.22
C LEU A 139 -7.09 -5.94 -1.52
N ALA A 140 -6.37 -5.03 -2.17
CA ALA A 140 -5.20 -4.35 -1.61
C ALA A 140 -5.56 -3.53 -0.36
N ASN A 141 -6.74 -2.91 -0.34
CA ASN A 141 -7.21 -2.17 0.82
C ASN A 141 -7.70 -3.09 1.94
N LEU A 142 -8.53 -4.08 1.63
CA LEU A 142 -9.04 -5.04 2.61
C LEU A 142 -7.92 -5.86 3.27
N SER A 143 -6.94 -6.32 2.48
CA SER A 143 -5.86 -7.18 2.98
C SER A 143 -4.85 -6.50 3.90
N ARG A 144 -4.97 -5.19 4.14
CA ARG A 144 -4.20 -4.50 5.19
C ARG A 144 -4.62 -4.98 6.58
N GLU A 145 -5.88 -5.37 6.73
CA GLU A 145 -6.42 -5.84 8.00
C GLU A 145 -6.26 -7.36 8.16
N PRO A 146 -5.99 -7.86 9.39
CA PRO A 146 -5.72 -9.28 9.62
C PRO A 146 -6.85 -10.22 9.17
N ALA A 147 -8.11 -9.87 9.43
CA ALA A 147 -9.26 -10.72 9.14
C ALA A 147 -9.56 -10.86 7.64
N PRO A 148 -9.69 -9.77 6.85
CA PRO A 148 -9.83 -9.90 5.40
C PRO A 148 -8.59 -10.52 4.73
N CYS A 149 -7.38 -10.25 5.23
CA CYS A 149 -6.15 -10.89 4.74
C CYS A 149 -6.19 -12.42 4.93
N ALA A 150 -6.61 -12.89 6.11
CA ALA A 150 -6.79 -14.32 6.38
C ALA A 150 -7.85 -14.95 5.47
N ALA A 151 -8.97 -14.26 5.23
CA ALA A 151 -10.01 -14.72 4.31
C ALA A 151 -9.50 -14.82 2.86
N LEU A 152 -8.67 -13.87 2.41
CA LEU A 152 -8.04 -13.91 1.10
C LEU A 152 -7.03 -15.07 0.97
N MET A 153 -6.20 -15.29 2.00
CA MET A 153 -5.29 -16.44 2.06
C MET A 153 -6.06 -17.78 1.98
N ALA A 154 -7.19 -17.89 2.68
CA ALA A 154 -8.04 -19.07 2.61
C ALA A 154 -8.63 -19.27 1.20
N ALA A 155 -9.05 -18.18 0.54
CA ALA A 155 -9.55 -18.24 -0.84
C ALA A 155 -8.46 -18.67 -1.84
N LEU A 156 -7.22 -18.22 -1.66
CA LEU A 156 -6.07 -18.64 -2.47
C LEU A 156 -5.72 -20.12 -2.26
N ALA A 157 -5.83 -20.61 -1.03
CA ALA A 157 -5.57 -22.01 -0.68
C ALA A 157 -6.67 -22.97 -1.17
N ALA A 158 -7.91 -22.49 -1.30
CA ALA A 158 -9.04 -23.25 -1.81
C ALA A 158 -9.09 -23.36 -3.35
N ALA A 159 -8.13 -22.77 -4.07
CA ALA A 159 -8.04 -22.85 -5.52
C ALA A 159 -7.80 -24.31 -6.00
N GLU A 160 -8.28 -24.61 -7.21
CA GLU A 160 -8.24 -25.93 -7.85
C GLU A 160 -6.85 -26.60 -7.80
N PRO A 161 -6.79 -27.95 -7.76
CA PRO A 161 -5.57 -28.71 -7.44
C PRO A 161 -4.42 -28.58 -8.46
N GLU A 162 -4.68 -28.06 -9.66
CA GLU A 162 -3.66 -27.94 -10.72
C GLU A 162 -2.67 -26.79 -10.47
N GLU A 163 -3.09 -25.72 -9.80
CA GLU A 163 -2.23 -24.55 -9.54
C GLU A 163 -2.64 -23.80 -8.27
N SER A 164 -1.67 -23.56 -7.37
CA SER A 164 -1.88 -22.74 -6.17
C SER A 164 -2.43 -21.36 -6.52
N GLY A 165 -3.39 -20.84 -5.74
CA GLY A 165 -3.92 -19.49 -5.95
C GLY A 165 -2.85 -18.41 -5.88
N LEU A 166 -1.83 -18.58 -5.03
CA LEU A 166 -0.68 -17.67 -4.95
C LEU A 166 0.19 -17.72 -6.21
N GLU A 167 0.37 -18.91 -6.80
CA GLU A 167 1.10 -19.07 -8.06
C GLU A 167 0.39 -18.30 -9.17
N ARG A 168 -0.94 -18.44 -9.26
CA ARG A 168 -1.76 -17.73 -10.24
C ARG A 168 -1.71 -16.20 -10.04
N LEU A 169 -1.69 -15.74 -8.79
CA LEU A 169 -1.55 -14.31 -8.47
C LEU A 169 -0.18 -13.78 -8.92
N VAL A 170 0.91 -14.48 -8.60
CA VAL A 170 2.26 -14.06 -9.01
C VAL A 170 2.38 -14.10 -10.53
N ARG A 171 1.84 -15.12 -11.20
CA ARG A 171 1.81 -15.17 -12.67
C ARG A 171 1.08 -13.96 -13.25
N ALA A 172 -0.09 -13.60 -12.72
CA ALA A 172 -0.84 -12.43 -13.16
C ALA A 172 -0.07 -11.12 -12.94
N LEU A 173 0.66 -11.00 -11.83
CA LEU A 173 1.51 -9.84 -11.52
C LEU A 173 2.73 -9.74 -12.45
N CYS A 174 3.37 -10.86 -12.77
CA CYS A 174 4.63 -10.89 -13.52
C CYS A 174 4.46 -11.01 -15.03
N THR A 175 3.27 -11.30 -15.55
CA THR A 175 3.04 -11.45 -16.99
C THR A 175 2.58 -10.13 -17.62
N PRO A 176 3.40 -9.47 -18.47
CA PRO A 176 2.97 -8.29 -19.20
C PRO A 176 1.73 -8.58 -20.04
N GLY A 177 0.71 -7.73 -19.95
CA GLY A 177 -0.54 -7.90 -20.69
C GLY A 177 -1.37 -9.12 -20.27
N TYR A 178 -1.21 -9.64 -19.04
CA TYR A 178 -2.03 -10.73 -18.50
C TYR A 178 -3.54 -10.49 -18.71
N ASN A 179 -3.98 -9.25 -18.50
CA ASN A 179 -5.33 -8.79 -18.80
C ASN A 179 -5.25 -7.60 -19.78
N GLY A 180 -5.92 -7.70 -20.92
CA GLY A 180 -5.90 -6.67 -21.97
C GLY A 180 -6.71 -5.41 -21.65
N HIS A 181 -7.49 -5.43 -20.56
CA HIS A 181 -8.36 -4.35 -20.11
C HIS A 181 -7.89 -3.67 -18.82
N ALA A 182 -7.02 -4.34 -18.04
CA ALA A 182 -6.59 -3.87 -16.73
C ALA A 182 -5.09 -4.14 -16.53
N PRO A 183 -4.30 -3.16 -16.07
CA PRO A 183 -2.86 -3.34 -15.92
C PRO A 183 -2.49 -4.24 -14.74
N LEU A 184 -3.33 -4.37 -13.71
CA LEU A 184 -3.14 -5.16 -12.48
C LEU A 184 -2.04 -4.63 -11.55
N HIS A 185 -1.89 -3.31 -11.41
CA HIS A 185 -0.85 -2.74 -10.55
C HIS A 185 -1.09 -3.04 -9.07
N TYR A 186 -2.35 -3.02 -8.63
CA TYR A 186 -2.71 -3.30 -7.24
C TYR A 186 -2.48 -4.76 -6.80
N LEU A 187 -2.15 -5.69 -7.70
CA LEU A 187 -1.69 -7.02 -7.28
C LEU A 187 -0.36 -6.96 -6.51
N GLY A 188 0.48 -5.94 -6.75
CA GLY A 188 1.71 -5.72 -5.99
C GLY A 188 1.42 -5.51 -4.50
N PRO A 189 0.65 -4.47 -4.13
CA PRO A 189 0.21 -4.26 -2.75
C PRO A 189 -0.55 -5.44 -2.13
N VAL A 190 -1.39 -6.15 -2.91
CA VAL A 190 -2.03 -7.40 -2.41
C VAL A 190 -0.97 -8.41 -1.98
N LEU A 191 0.03 -8.68 -2.83
CA LEU A 191 1.10 -9.63 -2.51
C LEU A 191 1.94 -9.15 -1.31
N SER A 192 2.23 -7.85 -1.23
CA SER A 192 2.93 -7.24 -0.09
C SER A 192 2.19 -7.51 1.22
N ASN A 193 0.89 -7.23 1.28
CA ASN A 193 0.07 -7.50 2.45
C ASN A 193 0.04 -8.99 2.82
N LEU A 194 -0.12 -9.88 1.83
CA LEU A 194 -0.11 -11.33 2.06
C LEU A 194 1.23 -11.82 2.60
N SER A 195 2.35 -11.28 2.10
CA SER A 195 3.72 -11.64 2.52
C SER A 195 4.06 -11.27 3.97
N GLN A 196 3.24 -10.47 4.64
CA GLN A 196 3.34 -10.28 6.09
C GLN A 196 3.02 -11.58 6.85
N ARG A 197 2.30 -12.53 6.22
CA ARG A 197 1.96 -13.84 6.79
C ARG A 197 3.09 -14.85 6.52
N PRO A 198 3.53 -15.63 7.53
CA PRO A 198 4.57 -16.66 7.34
C PRO A 198 4.26 -17.66 6.22
N ALA A 199 2.99 -18.07 6.07
CA ALA A 199 2.58 -19.01 5.03
C ALA A 199 2.80 -18.48 3.60
N ALA A 200 2.64 -17.16 3.38
CA ALA A 200 2.91 -16.56 2.09
C ALA A 200 4.42 -16.47 1.83
N ARG A 201 5.22 -16.11 2.83
CA ARG A 201 6.70 -16.11 2.69
C ARG A 201 7.25 -17.49 2.42
N ALA A 202 6.74 -18.52 3.11
CA ALA A 202 7.13 -19.90 2.87
C ALA A 202 6.86 -20.34 1.41
N PHE A 203 5.76 -19.85 0.81
CA PHE A 203 5.48 -20.09 -0.61
C PHE A 203 6.43 -19.31 -1.53
N LEU A 204 6.68 -18.04 -1.24
CA LEU A 204 7.54 -17.16 -2.04
C LEU A 204 9.01 -17.59 -2.02
N LEU A 205 9.47 -18.12 -0.89
CA LEU A 205 10.85 -18.52 -0.62
C LEU A 205 11.10 -20.03 -0.79
N ASP A 206 10.18 -20.77 -1.41
CA ASP A 206 10.38 -22.18 -1.78
C ASP A 206 11.38 -22.27 -2.95
N PRO A 207 12.61 -22.80 -2.74
CA PRO A 207 13.64 -22.84 -3.78
C PRO A 207 13.24 -23.70 -4.99
N ASN A 208 12.28 -24.61 -4.85
CA ASN A 208 11.82 -25.46 -5.96
C ASN A 208 10.85 -24.73 -6.90
N ARG A 209 10.33 -23.58 -6.51
CA ARG A 209 9.32 -22.82 -7.28
C ARG A 209 9.88 -21.59 -7.97
N CYS A 210 11.05 -21.12 -7.54
CA CYS A 210 11.70 -19.91 -8.03
C CYS A 210 10.75 -18.69 -8.11
N VAL A 211 9.88 -18.51 -7.11
CA VAL A 211 8.85 -17.47 -7.14
C VAL A 211 9.46 -16.10 -6.90
N VAL A 212 10.32 -15.95 -5.90
CA VAL A 212 10.96 -14.68 -5.54
C VAL A 212 11.77 -14.09 -6.71
N GLN A 213 12.47 -14.92 -7.50
CA GLN A 213 13.25 -14.48 -8.66
C GLN A 213 12.39 -13.79 -9.73
N ARG A 214 11.13 -14.24 -9.90
CA ARG A 214 10.20 -13.62 -10.87
C ARG A 214 9.76 -12.21 -10.47
N LEU A 215 9.93 -11.85 -9.19
CA LEU A 215 9.59 -10.52 -8.68
C LEU A 215 10.73 -9.52 -8.89
N LEU A 216 11.99 -9.97 -8.95
CA LEU A 216 13.16 -9.10 -8.98
C LEU A 216 13.16 -8.07 -10.11
N PRO A 217 12.80 -8.40 -11.37
CA PRO A 217 12.74 -7.40 -12.45
C PRO A 217 11.71 -6.29 -12.19
N LEU A 218 10.71 -6.54 -11.35
CA LEU A 218 9.65 -5.57 -11.06
C LEU A 218 10.06 -4.53 -10.01
N THR A 219 11.24 -4.62 -9.39
CA THR A 219 11.77 -3.55 -8.52
C THR A 219 12.02 -2.25 -9.29
N GLN A 220 12.20 -2.35 -10.61
CA GLN A 220 12.41 -1.22 -11.53
C GLN A 220 11.26 -1.05 -12.53
N TYR A 221 10.07 -1.58 -12.25
CA TYR A 221 8.93 -1.52 -13.17
C TYR A 221 8.56 -0.05 -13.50
N PRO A 222 8.71 0.42 -14.75
CA PRO A 222 8.71 1.86 -15.04
C PRO A 222 7.34 2.52 -14.89
N ASP A 223 6.26 1.82 -15.26
CA ASP A 223 4.96 2.47 -15.46
C ASP A 223 4.15 2.71 -14.16
N SER A 224 4.59 2.17 -13.02
CA SER A 224 3.77 2.22 -11.80
C SER A 224 4.59 2.07 -10.51
N SER A 225 4.63 3.15 -9.71
CA SER A 225 5.16 3.13 -8.35
C SER A 225 4.35 2.19 -7.45
N VAL A 226 3.04 2.06 -7.65
CA VAL A 226 2.19 1.11 -6.91
C VAL A 226 2.67 -0.34 -7.09
N ARG A 227 3.00 -0.73 -8.33
CA ARG A 227 3.54 -2.08 -8.60
C ARG A 227 4.93 -2.24 -7.99
N ARG A 228 5.84 -1.28 -8.22
CA ARG A 228 7.20 -1.31 -7.67
C ARG A 228 7.18 -1.40 -6.14
N GLY A 229 6.47 -0.49 -5.47
CA GLY A 229 6.37 -0.45 -4.02
C GLY A 229 5.76 -1.71 -3.43
N GLY A 230 4.74 -2.28 -4.08
CA GLY A 230 4.18 -3.58 -3.68
C GLY A 230 5.17 -4.74 -3.79
N VAL A 231 5.97 -4.78 -4.85
CA VAL A 231 7.02 -5.79 -5.04
C VAL A 231 8.16 -5.60 -4.04
N VAL A 232 8.67 -4.38 -3.90
CA VAL A 232 9.73 -4.04 -2.94
C VAL A 232 9.28 -4.36 -1.51
N GLY A 233 8.05 -4.01 -1.14
CA GLY A 233 7.46 -4.39 0.16
C GLY A 233 7.36 -5.90 0.35
N THR A 234 7.04 -6.66 -0.71
CA THR A 234 7.06 -8.14 -0.69
C THR A 234 8.47 -8.68 -0.43
N LEU A 235 9.48 -8.15 -1.12
CA LEU A 235 10.88 -8.57 -0.95
C LEU A 235 11.39 -8.23 0.45
N ARG A 236 11.12 -7.01 0.94
CA ARG A 236 11.43 -6.59 2.31
C ARG A 236 10.80 -7.54 3.33
N ASN A 237 9.53 -7.89 3.17
CA ASN A 237 8.85 -8.83 4.06
C ASN A 237 9.50 -10.22 4.03
N CYS A 238 9.95 -10.68 2.86
CA CYS A 238 10.68 -11.94 2.73
C CYS A 238 12.05 -11.91 3.44
N CYS A 239 12.71 -10.75 3.53
CA CYS A 239 13.98 -10.59 4.21
C CYS A 239 13.90 -10.75 5.74
N PHE A 240 12.71 -10.82 6.34
CA PHE A 240 12.59 -11.23 7.75
C PHE A 240 12.93 -12.72 7.99
N GLU A 241 12.87 -13.56 6.95
CA GLU A 241 13.19 -14.98 7.07
C GLU A 241 14.70 -15.21 6.99
N HIS A 242 15.43 -14.92 8.07
CA HIS A 242 16.89 -14.95 8.11
C HIS A 242 17.53 -16.28 7.71
N ARG A 243 16.80 -17.39 7.83
CA ARG A 243 17.25 -18.72 7.39
C ARG A 243 17.48 -18.80 5.88
N HIS A 244 16.89 -17.88 5.12
CA HIS A 244 17.03 -17.81 3.68
C HIS A 244 18.06 -16.76 3.22
N HIS A 245 18.69 -15.99 4.12
CA HIS A 245 19.60 -14.90 3.72
C HIS A 245 20.75 -15.36 2.84
N GLU A 246 21.46 -16.43 3.20
CA GLU A 246 22.55 -16.97 2.37
C GLU A 246 22.07 -17.39 0.98
N TRP A 247 20.85 -17.93 0.86
CA TRP A 247 20.27 -18.31 -0.43
C TRP A 247 19.79 -17.11 -1.24
N LEU A 248 19.17 -16.12 -0.58
CA LEU A 248 18.70 -14.88 -1.20
C LEU A 248 19.85 -14.05 -1.76
N LEU A 249 20.96 -13.97 -1.03
CA LEU A 249 22.20 -13.29 -1.42
C LEU A 249 23.09 -14.15 -2.33
N GLY A 250 22.85 -15.45 -2.37
CA GLY A 250 23.57 -16.42 -3.19
C GLY A 250 23.21 -16.34 -4.68
N PRO A 251 23.99 -17.00 -5.55
CA PRO A 251 23.87 -16.90 -7.00
C PRO A 251 22.54 -17.44 -7.57
N GLU A 252 21.79 -18.24 -6.81
CA GLU A 252 20.49 -18.77 -7.24
C GLU A 252 19.36 -17.74 -7.23
N VAL A 253 19.48 -16.69 -6.42
CA VAL A 253 18.49 -15.60 -6.34
C VAL A 253 19.11 -14.27 -6.73
N ASP A 254 20.31 -13.98 -6.23
CA ASP A 254 21.06 -12.76 -6.47
C ASP A 254 20.21 -11.49 -6.23
N VAL A 255 19.63 -11.41 -5.03
CA VAL A 255 18.66 -10.34 -4.69
C VAL A 255 19.32 -8.97 -4.57
N LEU A 256 20.58 -8.91 -4.15
CA LEU A 256 21.22 -7.65 -3.74
C LEU A 256 21.36 -6.64 -4.89
N PRO A 257 21.81 -7.01 -6.10
CA PRO A 257 21.86 -6.07 -7.23
C PRO A 257 20.48 -5.46 -7.54
N HIS A 258 19.41 -6.24 -7.43
CA HIS A 258 18.04 -5.79 -7.70
C HIS A 258 17.49 -4.83 -6.63
N LEU A 259 18.07 -4.83 -5.43
CA LEU A 259 17.77 -3.87 -4.36
C LEU A 259 18.64 -2.62 -4.45
N LEU A 260 19.91 -2.75 -4.85
CA LEU A 260 20.85 -1.64 -4.97
C LEU A 260 20.66 -0.82 -6.25
N LEU A 261 20.32 -1.44 -7.38
CA LEU A 261 20.23 -0.74 -8.66
C LEU A 261 19.19 0.40 -8.68
N PRO A 262 18.00 0.27 -8.07
CA PRO A 262 17.09 1.42 -7.94
C PRO A 262 17.66 2.54 -7.05
N LEU A 263 18.62 2.25 -6.16
CA LEU A 263 19.26 3.24 -5.28
C LEU A 263 20.50 3.90 -5.92
N ALA A 264 21.05 3.30 -6.97
CA ALA A 264 22.22 3.81 -7.69
C ALA A 264 21.86 4.99 -8.61
N GLY A 265 22.75 5.98 -8.68
CA GLY A 265 22.67 7.12 -9.59
C GLY A 265 23.71 7.04 -10.70
N PRO A 266 24.01 8.17 -11.37
CA PRO A 266 24.95 8.24 -12.49
C PRO A 266 26.41 8.47 -12.03
N GLU A 267 26.75 8.15 -10.78
CA GLU A 267 28.08 8.42 -10.24
C GLU A 267 29.17 7.54 -10.87
N ASP A 268 30.34 8.14 -11.09
CA ASP A 268 31.54 7.44 -11.55
C ASP A 268 32.32 6.87 -10.35
N PHE A 269 32.64 5.58 -10.41
CA PHE A 269 33.53 4.92 -9.46
C PHE A 269 34.90 4.65 -10.07
N SER A 270 35.94 4.59 -9.24
CA SER A 270 37.28 4.17 -9.68
C SER A 270 37.29 2.72 -10.20
N GLU A 271 38.30 2.35 -10.99
CA GLU A 271 38.43 0.97 -11.51
C GLU A 271 38.44 -0.07 -10.37
N GLU A 272 39.14 0.21 -9.27
CA GLU A 272 39.19 -0.68 -8.09
C GLU A 272 37.84 -0.81 -7.38
N GLU A 273 37.04 0.26 -7.35
CA GLU A 273 35.69 0.24 -6.79
C GLU A 273 34.72 -0.51 -7.73
N MET A 274 34.83 -0.31 -9.04
CA MET A 274 34.03 -1.02 -10.04
C MET A 274 34.22 -2.53 -9.99
N GLU A 275 35.45 -3.02 -9.78
CA GLU A 275 35.76 -4.45 -9.64
C GLU A 275 35.02 -5.13 -8.48
N ARG A 276 34.58 -4.36 -7.46
CA ARG A 276 33.84 -4.89 -6.30
C ARG A 276 32.33 -4.92 -6.51
N LEU A 277 31.82 -4.12 -7.44
CA LEU A 277 30.38 -4.02 -7.68
C LEU A 277 29.88 -5.21 -8.50
N PRO A 278 28.65 -5.68 -8.26
CA PRO A 278 27.95 -6.58 -9.18
C PRO A 278 27.90 -6.00 -10.60
N VAL A 279 27.91 -6.88 -11.61
CA VAL A 279 27.98 -6.51 -13.03
C VAL A 279 26.88 -5.51 -13.42
N ASP A 280 25.67 -5.69 -12.92
CA ASP A 280 24.52 -4.82 -13.24
C ASP A 280 24.62 -3.40 -12.64
N LEU A 281 25.56 -3.18 -11.71
CA LEU A 281 25.83 -1.89 -11.07
C LEU A 281 27.09 -1.20 -11.63
N GLN A 282 27.83 -1.86 -12.52
CA GLN A 282 29.03 -1.29 -13.12
C GLN A 282 28.67 -0.42 -14.34
N TYR A 283 29.38 0.70 -14.49
CA TYR A 283 29.30 1.56 -15.68
C TYR A 283 27.87 1.98 -16.06
N LEU A 284 27.09 2.44 -15.08
CA LEU A 284 25.74 2.94 -15.30
C LEU A 284 25.75 4.14 -16.25
N LEU A 285 24.66 4.30 -17.01
CA LEU A 285 24.54 5.39 -17.97
C LEU A 285 24.41 6.75 -17.27
N PRO A 286 24.86 7.86 -17.88
CA PRO A 286 24.75 9.20 -17.29
C PRO A 286 23.31 9.66 -17.02
N ASP A 287 22.31 9.07 -17.69
CA ASP A 287 20.89 9.34 -17.48
C ASP A 287 20.26 8.45 -16.40
N LYS A 288 21.02 7.53 -15.77
CA LYS A 288 20.53 6.68 -14.69
C LYS A 288 19.96 7.51 -13.55
N GLN A 289 18.66 7.33 -13.31
CA GLN A 289 17.96 7.94 -12.19
C GLN A 289 17.78 6.94 -11.06
N ARG A 290 17.82 7.46 -9.84
CA ARG A 290 17.38 6.73 -8.64
C ARG A 290 15.86 6.57 -8.64
N GLU A 291 15.36 5.64 -7.86
CA GLU A 291 13.93 5.49 -7.60
C GLU A 291 13.37 6.85 -7.12
N PRO A 292 12.39 7.44 -7.82
CA PRO A 292 11.87 8.77 -7.47
C PRO A 292 11.04 8.77 -6.18
N ASP A 293 10.40 7.64 -5.83
CA ASP A 293 9.54 7.55 -4.65
C ASP A 293 10.36 7.30 -3.36
N PRO A 294 10.33 8.23 -2.38
CA PRO A 294 11.13 8.11 -1.17
C PRO A 294 10.72 6.93 -0.27
N ASP A 295 9.43 6.56 -0.25
CA ASP A 295 8.97 5.42 0.54
C ASP A 295 9.52 4.12 -0.04
N ILE A 296 9.61 4.02 -1.37
CA ILE A 296 10.23 2.87 -2.04
C ILE A 296 11.74 2.84 -1.76
N ARG A 297 12.44 3.98 -1.84
CA ARG A 297 13.87 4.07 -1.47
C ARG A 297 14.11 3.58 -0.04
N LYS A 298 13.30 4.04 0.91
CA LYS A 298 13.36 3.60 2.30
C LYS A 298 13.15 2.10 2.44
N MET A 299 12.11 1.53 1.80
CA MET A 299 11.86 0.08 1.85
C MET A 299 13.00 -0.75 1.26
N LEU A 300 13.68 -0.27 0.20
CA LEU A 300 14.85 -0.94 -0.37
C LEU A 300 16.02 -0.97 0.62
N ILE A 301 16.32 0.17 1.27
CA ILE A 301 17.36 0.26 2.30
C ILE A 301 17.03 -0.67 3.47
N GLU A 302 15.78 -0.68 3.93
CA GLU A 302 15.34 -1.57 5.01
C GLU A 302 15.41 -3.05 4.63
N ALA A 303 15.14 -3.41 3.37
CA ALA A 303 15.32 -4.78 2.88
C ALA A 303 16.79 -5.21 2.95
N ILE A 304 17.72 -4.34 2.52
CA ILE A 304 19.16 -4.59 2.61
C ILE A 304 19.59 -4.67 4.09
N MET A 305 19.07 -3.80 4.95
CA MET A 305 19.33 -3.83 6.39
C MET A 305 18.84 -5.13 7.07
N LEU A 306 17.73 -5.70 6.61
CA LEU A 306 17.30 -7.02 7.09
C LEU A 306 18.27 -8.12 6.65
N LEU A 307 18.80 -8.06 5.41
CA LEU A 307 19.80 -9.01 4.92
C LEU A 307 21.14 -8.92 5.69
N THR A 308 21.43 -7.79 6.32
CA THR A 308 22.61 -7.62 7.19
C THR A 308 22.37 -8.05 8.65
N ALA A 309 21.23 -8.66 8.96
CA ALA A 309 20.97 -9.17 10.31
C ALA A 309 21.90 -10.33 10.71
N THR A 310 22.31 -11.16 9.75
CA THR A 310 23.20 -12.30 9.99
C THR A 310 24.65 -11.98 9.64
N ALA A 311 25.61 -12.58 10.34
CA ALA A 311 27.04 -12.40 10.06
C ALA A 311 27.42 -12.74 8.59
N PRO A 312 26.98 -13.88 8.00
CA PRO A 312 27.21 -14.16 6.60
C PRO A 312 26.56 -13.12 5.67
N GLY A 313 25.35 -12.65 6.02
CA GLY A 313 24.66 -11.61 5.27
C GLY A 313 25.39 -10.27 5.27
N ARG A 314 25.87 -9.81 6.43
CA ARG A 314 26.75 -8.62 6.53
C ARG A 314 27.96 -8.74 5.65
N GLN A 315 28.65 -9.88 5.74
CA GLN A 315 29.86 -10.12 4.97
C GLN A 315 29.58 -10.07 3.46
N GLN A 316 28.56 -10.77 2.99
CA GLN A 316 28.18 -10.78 1.56
C GLN A 316 27.77 -9.40 1.05
N VAL A 317 26.98 -8.64 1.81
CA VAL A 317 26.58 -7.27 1.43
C VAL A 317 27.78 -6.33 1.39
N ARG A 318 28.74 -6.46 2.31
CA ARG A 318 30.02 -5.72 2.28
C ARG A 318 30.87 -6.10 1.07
N ASP A 319 31.01 -7.39 0.79
CA ASP A 319 31.88 -7.92 -0.27
C ASP A 319 31.40 -7.53 -1.67
N GLN A 320 30.09 -7.35 -1.86
CA GLN A 320 29.50 -6.87 -3.11
C GLN A 320 29.46 -5.34 -3.22
N GLY A 321 30.22 -4.61 -2.40
CA GLY A 321 30.42 -3.17 -2.56
C GLY A 321 29.19 -2.31 -2.25
N ALA A 322 28.19 -2.81 -1.52
CA ALA A 322 26.96 -2.05 -1.21
C ALA A 322 27.22 -0.68 -0.57
N TYR A 323 28.27 -0.57 0.25
CA TYR A 323 28.70 0.70 0.85
C TYR A 323 28.95 1.81 -0.18
N LEU A 324 29.50 1.47 -1.36
CA LEU A 324 29.81 2.45 -2.40
C LEU A 324 28.54 3.12 -2.92
N ILE A 325 27.50 2.32 -3.21
CA ILE A 325 26.19 2.82 -3.66
C ILE A 325 25.52 3.65 -2.56
N LEU A 326 25.56 3.17 -1.32
CA LEU A 326 24.91 3.82 -0.18
C LEU A 326 25.59 5.14 0.21
N ARG A 327 26.91 5.26 0.07
CA ARG A 327 27.66 6.51 0.30
C ARG A 327 27.19 7.62 -0.64
N GLU A 328 27.08 7.31 -1.93
CA GLU A 328 26.59 8.27 -2.92
C GLU A 328 25.10 8.56 -2.73
N LEU A 329 24.28 7.55 -2.43
CA LEU A 329 22.87 7.74 -2.08
C LEU A 329 22.70 8.67 -0.89
N HIS A 330 23.41 8.45 0.22
CA HIS A 330 23.33 9.27 1.42
C HIS A 330 23.68 10.75 1.14
N THR A 331 24.67 10.99 0.29
CA THR A 331 25.09 12.33 -0.11
C THR A 331 24.03 13.03 -0.97
N TRP A 332 23.37 12.27 -1.85
CA TRP A 332 22.35 12.79 -2.75
C TRP A 332 20.96 12.92 -2.10
N GLU A 333 20.61 12.06 -1.13
CA GLU A 333 19.24 11.84 -0.66
C GLU A 333 18.62 13.13 -0.09
N PRO A 334 17.55 13.65 -0.72
CA PRO A 334 16.87 14.82 -0.21
C PRO A 334 16.08 14.51 1.05
N GLU A 335 15.41 13.35 1.18
CA GLU A 335 14.47 13.12 2.28
C GLU A 335 15.19 12.78 3.59
N PRO A 336 15.01 13.57 4.67
CA PRO A 336 15.73 13.37 5.92
C PRO A 336 15.54 11.97 6.53
N ASP A 337 14.31 11.44 6.48
CA ASP A 337 13.98 10.11 7.02
C ASP A 337 14.64 8.97 6.22
N VAL A 338 14.69 9.10 4.89
CA VAL A 338 15.38 8.14 4.01
C VAL A 338 16.90 8.22 4.24
N ARG A 339 17.44 9.43 4.38
CA ARG A 339 18.87 9.66 4.65
C ARG A 339 19.29 9.07 5.99
N ALA A 340 18.50 9.26 7.05
CA ALA A 340 18.74 8.64 8.36
C ALA A 340 18.70 7.11 8.28
N THR A 341 17.72 6.55 7.56
CA THR A 341 17.65 5.10 7.32
C THR A 341 18.89 4.58 6.57
N CYS A 342 19.38 5.33 5.58
CA CYS A 342 20.62 5.03 4.85
C CYS A 342 21.85 5.07 5.78
N GLU A 343 21.93 6.08 6.65
CA GLU A 343 23.01 6.23 7.62
C GLU A 343 23.09 5.03 8.56
N LYS A 344 21.95 4.57 9.10
CA LYS A 344 21.88 3.36 9.95
C LYS A 344 22.45 2.14 9.23
N LEU A 345 22.08 1.93 7.97
CA LEU A 345 22.64 0.81 7.18
C LEU A 345 24.14 0.97 6.94
N ILE A 346 24.62 2.18 6.61
CA ILE A 346 26.05 2.45 6.45
C ILE A 346 26.80 2.12 7.74
N GLN A 347 26.29 2.53 8.91
CA GLN A 347 26.89 2.22 10.21
C GLN A 347 27.03 0.71 10.44
N VAL A 348 26.04 -0.09 10.06
CA VAL A 348 26.13 -1.57 10.10
C VAL A 348 27.24 -2.10 9.18
N LEU A 349 27.39 -1.52 7.98
CA LEU A 349 28.37 -1.98 7.00
C LEU A 349 29.81 -1.62 7.37
N ILE A 350 30.04 -0.44 7.98
CA ILE A 350 31.39 0.00 8.38
C ILE A 350 31.77 -0.46 9.79
N GLY A 351 30.80 -0.82 10.62
CA GLY A 351 31.02 -1.25 12.00
C GLY A 351 31.73 -2.59 12.10
N ASP A 352 32.39 -2.80 13.23
CA ASP A 352 33.02 -4.08 13.57
C ASP A 352 31.97 -5.20 13.67
N GLU A 353 32.39 -6.43 13.40
CA GLU A 353 31.52 -7.59 13.55
C GLU A 353 31.09 -7.77 15.02
N PRO A 354 29.80 -8.00 15.31
CA PRO A 354 29.32 -8.21 16.66
C PRO A 354 30.05 -9.34 17.41
N GLU A 355 30.00 -9.29 18.74
CA GLU A 355 30.61 -10.30 19.60
C GLU A 355 30.04 -11.71 19.31
N ARG A 356 30.84 -12.73 19.63
CA ARG A 356 30.43 -14.13 19.48
C ARG A 356 29.16 -14.40 20.30
N GLY A 357 28.14 -14.99 19.67
CA GLY A 357 26.80 -15.12 20.22
C GLY A 357 25.81 -14.03 19.76
N MET A 358 26.26 -13.01 19.03
CA MET A 358 25.43 -11.98 18.39
C MET A 358 25.50 -12.06 16.86
N GLU A 359 25.76 -13.25 16.30
CA GLU A 359 25.91 -13.42 14.86
C GLU A 359 24.61 -13.14 14.11
N ASN A 360 23.44 -13.42 14.71
CA ASN A 360 22.13 -13.12 14.16
C ASN A 360 21.38 -12.10 15.03
N LEU A 361 21.37 -10.84 14.59
CA LEU A 361 20.79 -9.71 15.31
C LEU A 361 19.26 -9.84 15.50
N LEU A 362 18.58 -10.67 14.69
CA LEU A 362 17.14 -10.92 14.83
C LEU A 362 16.79 -11.93 15.93
N GLU A 363 17.77 -12.66 16.47
CA GLU A 363 17.59 -13.65 17.54
C GLU A 363 18.19 -13.18 18.88
N VAL A 364 18.88 -12.03 18.91
CA VAL A 364 19.47 -11.46 20.13
C VAL A 364 18.38 -10.95 21.07
N GLN A 365 18.47 -11.31 22.35
CA GLN A 365 17.62 -10.74 23.40
C GLN A 365 18.19 -9.39 23.82
N VAL A 366 17.43 -8.34 23.58
CA VAL A 366 17.79 -6.97 23.97
C VAL A 366 17.29 -6.72 25.40
N PRO A 367 18.15 -6.31 26.35
CA PRO A 367 17.72 -5.89 27.69
C PRO A 367 16.72 -4.72 27.63
N GLU A 368 15.74 -4.70 28.54
CA GLU A 368 14.66 -3.69 28.57
C GLU A 368 15.21 -2.25 28.62
N ASP A 369 16.28 -2.01 29.37
CA ASP A 369 16.90 -0.69 29.51
C ASP A 369 17.55 -0.20 28.20
N VAL A 370 18.14 -1.12 27.44
CA VAL A 370 18.71 -0.84 26.12
C VAL A 370 17.58 -0.59 25.11
N GLU A 371 16.52 -1.39 25.15
CA GLU A 371 15.35 -1.21 24.29
C GLU A 371 14.70 0.17 24.52
N GLU A 372 14.51 0.58 25.77
CA GLU A 372 13.99 1.91 26.10
C GLU A 372 14.89 3.05 25.58
N GLN A 373 16.21 2.90 25.67
CA GLN A 373 17.17 3.87 25.15
C GLN A 373 17.09 3.97 23.62
N LEU A 374 17.07 2.84 22.92
CA LEU A 374 16.92 2.80 21.45
C LEU A 374 15.61 3.48 21.02
N GLN A 375 14.50 3.17 21.68
CA GLN A 375 13.21 3.81 21.41
C GLN A 375 13.23 5.33 21.67
N GLN A 376 13.98 5.80 22.67
CA GLN A 376 14.15 7.23 22.92
C GLN A 376 14.95 7.92 21.81
N LEU A 377 16.04 7.29 21.36
CA LEU A 377 16.87 7.78 20.26
C LEU A 377 16.07 7.85 18.96
N ASP A 378 15.32 6.80 18.62
CA ASP A 378 14.46 6.77 17.43
C ASP A 378 13.41 7.89 17.44
N ARG A 379 12.78 8.16 18.61
CA ARG A 379 11.84 9.29 18.74
C ARG A 379 12.52 10.65 18.51
N GLN A 380 13.71 10.84 19.07
CA GLN A 380 14.46 12.09 18.89
C GLN A 380 14.86 12.31 17.42
N GLU A 381 15.29 11.26 16.74
CA GLU A 381 15.64 11.29 15.32
C GLU A 381 14.41 11.60 14.44
N GLN A 382 13.26 10.98 14.72
CA GLN A 382 12.00 11.28 14.04
C GLN A 382 11.59 12.75 14.21
N GLU A 383 11.69 13.28 15.43
CA GLU A 383 11.41 14.69 15.70
C GLU A 383 12.35 15.62 14.92
N GLN A 384 13.63 15.26 14.79
CA GLN A 384 14.60 16.03 14.01
C GLN A 384 14.26 16.01 12.52
N CYS A 385 13.92 14.84 11.96
CA CYS A 385 13.51 14.71 10.57
C CYS A 385 12.28 15.57 10.25
N VAL A 386 11.26 15.56 11.13
CA VAL A 386 10.05 16.38 10.99
C VAL A 386 10.38 17.87 11.05
N ARG A 387 11.27 18.29 11.95
CA ARG A 387 11.71 19.69 12.04
C ARG A 387 12.44 20.13 10.77
N GLU A 388 13.37 19.32 10.26
CA GLU A 388 14.09 19.64 9.02
C GLU A 388 13.15 19.75 7.83
N GLN A 389 12.15 18.86 7.72
CA GLN A 389 11.11 18.95 6.69
C GLN A 389 10.29 20.25 6.81
N GLN A 390 9.84 20.60 8.00
CA GLN A 390 9.09 21.86 8.24
C GLN A 390 9.92 23.09 7.90
N GLU A 391 11.21 23.11 8.27
CA GLU A 391 12.12 24.22 7.95
C GLU A 391 12.32 24.38 6.44
N ARG A 392 12.39 23.26 5.70
CA ARG A 392 12.47 23.28 4.24
C ARG A 392 11.19 23.79 3.59
N GLU A 393 10.01 23.39 4.08
CA GLU A 393 8.72 23.88 3.58
C GLU A 393 8.52 25.38 3.83
N LEU A 394 9.08 25.91 4.92
CA LEU A 394 8.98 27.32 5.31
C LEU A 394 10.04 28.22 4.64
N SER A 395 11.07 27.63 4.02
CA SER A 395 12.13 28.36 3.34
C SER A 395 11.70 28.69 1.89
N PRO A 396 11.56 29.97 1.51
CA PRO A 396 11.22 30.31 0.13
C PRO A 396 12.35 29.89 -0.82
N GLU A 397 12.01 29.22 -1.93
CA GLU A 397 12.95 28.94 -3.00
C GLU A 397 13.69 30.23 -3.40
N PRO A 398 15.03 30.24 -3.52
CA PRO A 398 15.70 31.37 -4.11
C PRO A 398 15.19 31.53 -5.53
N GLN A 399 14.56 32.68 -5.82
CA GLN A 399 14.18 33.06 -7.17
C GLN A 399 15.41 32.86 -8.06
N ALA A 400 15.30 31.98 -9.06
CA ALA A 400 16.29 31.87 -10.11
C ALA A 400 16.37 33.24 -10.80
N GLU A 401 17.34 34.06 -10.39
CA GLU A 401 17.68 35.29 -11.09
C GLU A 401 18.02 34.90 -12.52
N GLY A 402 17.21 35.42 -13.45
CA GLY A 402 17.40 35.18 -14.87
C GLY A 402 18.80 35.59 -15.29
N ALA A 403 19.58 34.62 -15.75
CA ALA A 403 20.70 34.88 -16.63
C ALA A 403 20.13 35.31 -18.00
N ALA A 404 19.78 36.59 -18.08
CA ALA A 404 19.60 37.29 -19.33
C ALA A 404 20.96 37.39 -20.05
N THR A 405 21.03 36.83 -21.26
CA THR A 405 21.77 37.33 -22.42
C THR A 405 22.99 38.23 -22.18
N THR A 406 24.17 37.73 -22.56
CA THR A 406 25.03 38.33 -23.61
C THR A 406 25.83 37.25 -24.30
#